data_AF-A0A1R3JZH9-F1
#
_entry.id   AF-A0A1R3JZH9-F1
#
_cell.length_a   1.000
_cell.length_b   1.000
_cell.length_c   1.000
_cell.angle_alpha   90.00
_cell.angle_beta   90.00
_cell.angle_gamma   90.00
#
_symmetry.space_group_name_H-M   'P 1'
#
loop_
_entity.id
_entity.type
_entity.pdbx_description
1 polymer ?
#
loop_
_entity_poly.entity_id
_entity_poly.type
_entity_poly.pdbx_seq_one_letter_code
_entity_poly.pdbx_strand_id
1 'polypeptide(L)'
;MANLPIVQFEKKILETVEQNPVVVIIGETGSGKSTQLSQMLHRKGYTDSGIVAVTQPRRVAAVSVSRRVAQELGVKLGEEDDIEKLVSKLEDKVRSLAEGSCMDAIILPLHGSLPPEMQVRVFNPPPPNCRRFIVATNIAETSLTVDGVVYVIDSGYVKQRQYNPATGMYSLDVVQISK
;
A
#
# COMPACT_ATOMS: atom_id res chain seq x y z
N MET A 1 -20.97 3.38 13.38
CA MET A 1 -19.59 3.07 13.79
C MET A 1 -19.64 2.01 14.89
N ALA A 2 -18.78 1.00 14.85
CA ALA A 2 -18.70 0.03 15.94
C ALA A 2 -18.33 0.76 17.25
N ASN A 3 -19.07 0.50 18.33
CA ASN A 3 -18.82 1.10 19.64
C ASN A 3 -17.58 0.42 20.27
N LEU A 4 -16.39 0.82 19.81
CA LEU A 4 -15.13 0.23 20.27
C LEU A 4 -14.83 0.67 21.70
N PRO A 5 -14.43 -0.25 22.61
CA PRO A 5 -14.20 0.07 24.02
C PRO A 5 -13.27 1.26 24.27
N ILE A 6 -12.25 1.44 23.43
CA ILE A 6 -11.27 2.51 23.59
C ILE A 6 -11.85 3.93 23.46
N VAL A 7 -12.95 4.10 22.72
CA VAL A 7 -13.57 5.41 22.48
C VAL A 7 -14.07 6.03 23.78
N GLN A 8 -14.54 5.21 24.72
CA GLN A 8 -15.00 5.66 26.03
C GLN A 8 -13.89 6.30 26.89
N PHE A 9 -12.62 6.03 26.55
CA PHE A 9 -11.46 6.52 27.27
C PHE A 9 -10.73 7.66 26.55
N GLU A 10 -11.25 8.18 25.43
CA GLU A 10 -10.58 9.18 24.58
C GLU A 10 -10.08 10.39 25.37
N LYS A 11 -10.94 11.01 26.19
CA LYS A 11 -10.56 12.16 27.02
C LYS A 11 -9.39 11.85 27.95
N LYS A 12 -9.48 10.73 28.69
CA LYS A 12 -8.44 10.29 29.63
C LYS A 12 -7.12 10.00 28.90
N ILE A 13 -7.19 9.36 27.73
CA ILE A 13 -6.01 9.05 26.91
C ILE A 13 -5.33 10.35 26.46
N LEU A 14 -6.08 11.30 25.90
CA LEU A 14 -5.52 12.55 25.40
C LEU A 14 -4.89 13.39 26.52
N GLU A 15 -5.55 13.49 27.68
CA GLU A 15 -5.00 14.16 28.86
C GLU A 15 -3.71 13.48 29.36
N THR A 16 -3.68 12.15 29.36
CA THR A 16 -2.49 11.39 29.80
C THR A 16 -1.33 11.58 28.84
N VAL A 17 -1.57 11.57 27.52
CA VAL A 17 -0.55 11.82 26.49
C VAL A 17 -0.04 13.26 26.53
N GLU A 18 -0.91 14.23 26.82
CA GLU A 18 -0.52 15.64 26.93
C GLU A 18 0.36 15.92 28.17
N GLN A 19 0.12 15.21 29.27
CA GLN A 19 0.85 15.40 30.54
C GLN A 19 2.13 14.57 30.66
N ASN A 20 2.33 13.55 29.82
CA ASN A 20 3.40 12.58 30.01
C ASN A 20 4.16 12.33 28.70
N PRO A 21 5.50 12.34 28.72
CA PRO A 21 6.31 12.06 27.53
C PRO A 21 6.21 10.59 27.07
N VAL A 22 5.85 9.68 27.98
CA VAL A 22 5.68 8.24 27.69
C VAL A 22 4.40 7.74 28.35
N VAL A 23 3.55 7.08 27.56
CA VAL A 23 2.28 6.50 28.03
C VAL A 23 2.18 5.04 27.62
N VAL A 24 1.85 4.16 28.56
CA VAL A 24 1.56 2.75 28.30
C VAL A 24 0.05 2.55 28.30
N ILE A 25 -0.51 2.13 27.15
CA ILE A 25 -1.94 1.86 26.99
C ILE A 25 -2.17 0.36 26.88
N ILE A 26 -2.91 -0.20 27.84
CA ILE A 26 -3.23 -1.62 27.91
C ILE A 26 -4.71 -1.81 27.56
N GLY A 27 -5.01 -2.88 26.82
CA GLY A 27 -6.38 -3.32 26.55
C GLY A 27 -6.39 -4.60 25.74
N GLU A 28 -7.51 -5.30 25.70
CA GLU A 28 -7.65 -6.58 24.99
C GLU A 28 -7.57 -6.42 23.46
N THR A 29 -7.22 -7.49 22.75
CA THR A 29 -7.28 -7.52 21.28
C THR A 29 -8.71 -7.21 20.82
N GLY A 30 -8.86 -6.36 19.80
CA GLY A 30 -10.17 -5.90 19.34
C GLY A 30 -10.70 -4.65 20.06
N SER A 31 -10.05 -4.17 21.12
CA SER A 31 -10.49 -2.96 21.84
C SER A 31 -10.38 -1.66 21.03
N GLY A 32 -9.67 -1.67 19.90
CA GLY A 32 -9.48 -0.51 19.02
C GLY A 32 -8.15 0.23 19.17
N LYS A 33 -7.17 -0.29 19.94
CA LYS A 33 -5.87 0.38 20.17
C LYS A 33 -5.19 0.85 18.88
N SER A 34 -4.89 -0.08 17.97
CA SER A 34 -4.11 0.22 16.77
C SER A 34 -4.89 0.96 15.68
N THR A 35 -6.23 0.98 15.75
CA THR A 35 -7.07 1.64 14.75
C THR A 35 -7.55 3.02 15.21
N GLN A 36 -7.83 3.23 16.50
CA GLN A 36 -8.45 4.46 16.99
C GLN A 36 -7.46 5.46 17.61
N LEU A 37 -6.39 5.00 18.28
CA LEU A 37 -5.46 5.91 18.99
C LEU A 37 -4.84 6.95 18.06
N SER A 38 -4.38 6.53 16.88
CA SER A 38 -3.82 7.45 15.89
C SER A 38 -4.84 8.48 15.41
N GLN A 39 -6.11 8.09 15.28
CA GLN A 39 -7.18 9.00 14.88
C GLN A 39 -7.51 10.00 15.99
N MET A 40 -7.52 9.59 17.26
CA MET A 40 -7.72 10.48 18.41
C MET A 40 -6.62 11.54 18.48
N LEU A 41 -5.36 11.12 18.34
CA LEU A 41 -4.20 12.03 18.34
C LEU A 41 -4.22 12.96 17.13
N HIS A 42 -4.55 12.43 15.95
CA HIS A 42 -4.72 13.24 14.73
C HIS A 42 -5.78 14.33 14.93
N ARG A 43 -6.97 13.99 15.43
CA ARG A 43 -8.05 14.97 15.71
C ARG A 43 -7.68 16.01 16.76
N LYS A 44 -6.76 15.69 17.68
CA LYS A 44 -6.26 16.60 18.71
C LYS A 44 -5.16 17.55 18.19
N GLY A 45 -4.71 17.40 16.94
CA GLY A 45 -3.73 18.28 16.29
C GLY A 45 -2.29 17.80 16.34
N TYR A 46 -2.03 16.57 16.81
CA TYR A 46 -0.65 16.02 16.88
C TYR A 46 0.03 15.87 15.51
N THR A 47 -0.74 15.93 14.43
CA THR A 47 -0.25 15.85 13.05
C THR A 47 -0.19 17.19 12.34
N ASP A 48 -0.55 18.30 13.00
CA ASP A 48 -0.55 19.63 12.37
C ASP A 48 0.88 20.13 12.11
N SER A 49 1.84 19.64 12.90
CA SER A 49 3.27 19.95 12.80
C SER A 49 4.17 18.70 12.83
N GLY A 50 3.58 17.50 12.77
CA GLY A 50 4.29 16.24 13.00
C GLY A 50 3.59 15.02 12.40
N ILE A 51 4.08 13.83 12.76
CA ILE A 51 3.55 12.55 12.27
C ILE A 51 3.27 11.64 13.47
N VAL A 52 2.11 10.98 13.46
CA VAL A 52 1.77 9.89 14.38
C VAL A 52 2.06 8.56 13.70
N ALA A 53 3.05 7.82 14.21
CA ALA A 53 3.42 6.52 13.68
C ALA A 53 2.74 5.37 14.47
N VAL A 54 2.10 4.45 13.75
CA VAL A 54 1.58 3.19 14.31
C VAL A 54 2.45 2.05 13.82
N THR A 55 3.23 1.45 14.72
CA THR A 55 4.08 0.30 14.39
C THR A 55 3.30 -1.01 14.58
N GLN A 56 3.59 -1.99 13.73
CA GLN A 56 3.05 -3.35 13.83
C GLN A 56 4.20 -4.34 13.58
N PRO A 57 4.30 -5.43 14.37
CA PRO A 57 5.37 -6.41 14.18
C PRO A 57 5.19 -7.23 12.89
N ARG A 58 4.00 -7.25 12.29
CA ARG A 58 3.68 -8.01 11.07
C ARG A 58 3.25 -7.07 9.95
N ARG A 59 3.82 -7.23 8.75
CA ARG A 59 3.47 -6.48 7.53
C ARG A 59 1.97 -6.54 7.22
N VAL A 60 1.37 -7.73 7.29
CA VAL A 60 -0.06 -7.94 7.01
C VAL A 60 -0.94 -7.16 8.01
N ALA A 61 -0.55 -7.09 9.28
CA ALA A 61 -1.26 -6.32 10.29
C ALA A 61 -1.13 -4.80 10.04
N ALA A 62 0.06 -4.33 9.67
CA ALA A 62 0.28 -2.93 9.30
C ALA A 62 -0.64 -2.51 8.14
N VAL A 63 -0.61 -3.26 7.03
CA VAL A 63 -1.43 -2.98 5.84
C VAL A 63 -2.93 -3.03 6.17
N SER A 64 -3.37 -4.02 6.94
CA SER A 64 -4.78 -4.17 7.34
C SER A 64 -5.25 -2.99 8.21
N VAL A 65 -4.44 -2.59 9.20
CA VAL A 65 -4.74 -1.44 10.07
C VAL A 65 -4.79 -0.15 9.25
N SER A 66 -3.81 0.10 8.37
CA SER A 66 -3.79 1.29 7.52
C SER A 66 -5.04 1.35 6.64
N ARG A 67 -5.41 0.26 5.95
CA ARG A 67 -6.60 0.21 5.10
C ARG A 67 -7.88 0.46 5.88
N ARG A 68 -7.98 -0.10 7.09
CA ARG A 68 -9.12 0.12 7.98
C ARG A 68 -9.22 1.59 8.42
N VAL A 69 -8.11 2.20 8.83
CA VAL A 69 -8.07 3.61 9.24
C VAL A 69 -8.42 4.53 8.08
N ALA A 70 -7.88 4.27 6.88
CA ALA A 70 -8.19 5.06 5.70
C ALA A 70 -9.69 5.01 5.33
N GLN A 71 -10.30 3.81 5.40
CA GLN A 71 -11.74 3.64 5.20
C GLN A 71 -12.56 4.41 6.25
N GLU A 72 -12.17 4.38 7.53
CA GLU A 72 -12.88 5.09 8.60
C GLU A 72 -12.77 6.61 8.49
N LEU A 73 -11.63 7.12 8.01
CA LEU A 73 -11.40 8.55 7.78
C LEU A 73 -11.92 9.03 6.42
N GLY A 74 -12.40 8.13 5.56
CA GLY A 74 -12.83 8.48 4.20
C GLY A 74 -11.68 9.00 3.31
N VAL A 75 -10.44 8.65 3.63
CA VAL A 75 -9.26 9.05 2.86
C VAL A 75 -8.76 7.88 2.02
N LYS A 76 -8.17 8.18 0.86
CA LYS A 76 -7.38 7.18 0.15
C LYS A 76 -6.10 6.91 0.94
N LEU A 77 -5.73 5.65 1.08
CA LEU A 77 -4.38 5.31 1.52
C LEU A 77 -3.37 6.02 0.61
N GLY A 78 -2.31 6.58 1.22
CA GLY A 78 -1.29 7.37 0.54
C GLY A 78 -0.81 6.72 -0.75
N GLU A 79 -0.62 7.58 -1.76
CA GLU A 79 -0.32 7.33 -3.17
C GLU A 79 -0.49 5.89 -3.66
N GLU A 80 -1.61 5.68 -4.36
CA GLU A 80 -1.75 4.76 -5.50
C GLU A 80 -0.43 4.07 -5.86
N ASP A 81 -0.38 2.75 -5.63
CA ASP A 81 0.68 1.86 -6.10
C ASP A 81 1.05 2.30 -7.52
N ASP A 82 2.31 2.65 -7.80
CA ASP A 82 2.75 3.14 -9.12
C ASP A 82 2.31 2.20 -10.26
N ILE A 83 2.11 0.92 -9.90
CA ILE A 83 1.48 -0.11 -10.71
C ILE A 83 0.08 0.28 -11.18
N GLU A 84 -0.82 0.66 -10.28
CA GLU A 84 -2.22 1.02 -10.62
C GLU A 84 -2.27 2.26 -11.52
N LYS A 85 -1.40 3.26 -11.26
CA LYS A 85 -1.27 4.44 -12.14
C LYS A 85 -0.80 4.03 -13.54
N LEU A 86 0.17 3.13 -13.63
CA LEU A 86 0.68 2.65 -14.91
C LEU A 86 -0.35 1.79 -15.65
N VAL A 87 -1.08 0.94 -14.95
CA VAL A 87 -2.20 0.16 -15.50
C VAL A 87 -3.23 1.09 -16.14
N SER A 88 -3.70 2.10 -15.40
CA SER A 88 -4.67 3.07 -15.91
C SER A 88 -4.15 3.81 -17.15
N LYS A 89 -2.89 4.27 -17.14
CA LYS A 89 -2.27 4.94 -18.30
C LYS A 89 -2.16 4.01 -19.52
N LEU A 90 -1.84 2.73 -19.31
CA LEU A 90 -1.76 1.75 -20.39
C LEU A 90 -3.15 1.46 -20.97
N GLU A 91 -4.17 1.33 -20.13
CA GLU A 91 -5.55 1.14 -20.56
C GLU A 91 -6.02 2.31 -21.43
N ASP A 92 -5.81 3.54 -20.97
CA ASP A 92 -6.14 4.75 -21.73
C ASP A 92 -5.38 4.81 -23.05
N LYS A 93 -4.10 4.45 -23.03
CA LYS A 93 -3.27 4.45 -24.24
C LYS A 93 -3.76 3.42 -25.25
N VAL A 94 -4.09 2.20 -24.81
CA VAL A 94 -4.64 1.15 -25.67
C VAL A 94 -5.96 1.60 -26.28
N ARG A 95 -6.86 2.19 -25.48
CA ARG A 95 -8.15 2.72 -25.97
C ARG A 95 -8.00 3.85 -26.97
N SER A 96 -6.92 4.63 -26.88
CA SER A 96 -6.64 5.73 -27.83
C SER A 96 -6.07 5.28 -29.18
N LEU A 97 -5.68 4.01 -29.32
CA LEU A 97 -5.19 3.48 -30.59
C LEU A 97 -6.34 3.34 -31.59
N ALA A 98 -6.06 3.62 -32.88
CA ALA A 98 -7.06 3.46 -33.91
C ALA A 98 -7.48 1.98 -34.05
N GLU A 99 -8.77 1.74 -34.29
CA GLU A 99 -9.30 0.39 -34.47
C GLU A 99 -8.50 -0.38 -35.53
N GLY A 100 -8.14 -1.63 -35.21
CA GLY A 100 -7.32 -2.48 -36.08
C GLY A 100 -5.81 -2.22 -36.05
N SER A 101 -5.33 -1.22 -35.29
CA SER A 101 -3.89 -0.94 -35.18
C SER A 101 -3.11 -1.94 -34.32
N CYS A 102 -3.79 -2.64 -33.42
CA CYS A 102 -3.19 -3.67 -32.58
C CYS A 102 -4.21 -4.76 -32.22
N MET A 103 -3.70 -5.90 -31.73
CA MET A 103 -4.50 -6.89 -31.00
C MET A 103 -5.12 -6.26 -29.75
N ASP A 104 -6.25 -6.81 -29.29
CA ASP A 104 -6.82 -6.42 -27.99
C ASP A 104 -5.79 -6.61 -26.88
N ALA A 105 -5.92 -5.86 -25.78
CA ALA A 105 -5.00 -5.97 -24.66
C ALA A 105 -5.75 -6.22 -23.34
N ILE A 106 -5.22 -7.14 -22.54
CA ILE A 106 -5.59 -7.31 -21.13
C ILE A 106 -4.42 -6.86 -20.28
N ILE A 107 -4.67 -5.89 -19.40
CA ILE A 107 -3.65 -5.30 -18.52
C ILE A 107 -3.96 -5.74 -17.09
N LEU A 108 -2.97 -6.30 -16.39
CA LEU A 108 -3.13 -6.89 -15.06
C LEU A 108 -2.07 -6.35 -14.09
N PRO A 109 -2.45 -5.79 -12.92
CA PRO A 109 -1.50 -5.43 -11.89
C PRO A 109 -0.98 -6.66 -11.13
N LEU A 110 0.27 -6.62 -10.68
CA LEU A 110 0.87 -7.64 -9.82
C LEU A 110 1.79 -7.02 -8.76
N HIS A 111 1.29 -6.90 -7.52
CA HIS A 111 2.04 -6.37 -6.38
C HIS A 111 1.51 -6.95 -5.07
N GLY A 112 2.33 -6.85 -4.01
CA GLY A 112 2.07 -7.55 -2.74
C GLY A 112 0.86 -7.07 -1.93
N SER A 113 0.18 -5.99 -2.34
CA SER A 113 -1.04 -5.48 -1.68
C SER A 113 -2.34 -5.99 -2.34
N LEU A 114 -2.25 -6.65 -3.51
CA LEU A 114 -3.38 -7.27 -4.21
C LEU A 114 -3.91 -8.48 -3.43
N PRO A 115 -5.24 -8.69 -3.40
CA PRO A 115 -5.85 -9.92 -2.91
C PRO A 115 -5.33 -11.16 -3.67
N PRO A 116 -5.20 -12.33 -3.02
CA PRO A 116 -4.73 -13.55 -3.67
C PRO A 116 -5.53 -13.92 -4.93
N GLU A 117 -6.86 -13.76 -4.90
CA GLU A 117 -7.70 -14.05 -6.07
C GLU A 117 -7.35 -13.19 -7.30
N MET A 118 -6.90 -11.95 -7.08
CA MET A 118 -6.47 -11.05 -8.15
C MET A 118 -5.06 -11.37 -8.62
N GLN A 119 -4.16 -11.75 -7.72
CA GLN A 119 -2.80 -12.18 -8.08
C GLN A 119 -2.81 -13.39 -9.00
N VAL A 120 -3.70 -14.37 -8.75
CA VAL A 120 -3.77 -15.60 -9.56
C VAL A 120 -4.20 -15.35 -11.01
N ARG A 121 -4.87 -14.23 -11.30
CA ARG A 121 -5.31 -13.90 -12.68
C ARG A 121 -4.14 -13.80 -13.66
N VAL A 122 -2.95 -13.46 -13.17
CA VAL A 122 -1.73 -13.38 -14.01
C VAL A 122 -1.23 -14.75 -14.45
N PHE A 123 -1.84 -15.87 -14.07
CA PHE A 123 -1.49 -17.20 -14.61
C PHE A 123 -2.44 -17.69 -15.68
N ASN A 124 -3.62 -17.06 -15.81
CA ASN A 124 -4.59 -17.47 -16.81
C ASN A 124 -4.14 -17.02 -18.21
N PRO A 125 -4.31 -17.87 -19.24
CA PRO A 125 -4.04 -17.47 -20.60
C PRO A 125 -4.99 -16.33 -21.04
N PRO A 126 -4.52 -15.37 -21.85
CA PRO A 126 -5.40 -14.35 -22.39
C PRO A 126 -6.41 -14.95 -23.40
N PRO A 127 -7.54 -14.27 -23.66
CA PRO A 127 -8.45 -14.63 -24.74
C PRO A 127 -7.73 -14.69 -26.10
N PRO A 128 -8.26 -15.43 -27.09
CA PRO A 128 -7.74 -15.43 -28.45
C PRO A 128 -7.64 -14.00 -29.01
N ASN A 129 -6.59 -13.72 -29.77
CA ASN A 129 -6.28 -12.39 -30.33
C ASN A 129 -6.09 -11.27 -29.30
N CYS A 130 -5.87 -11.60 -28.02
CA CYS A 130 -5.59 -10.65 -26.96
C CYS A 130 -4.15 -10.78 -26.45
N ARG A 131 -3.44 -9.66 -26.33
CA ARG A 131 -2.13 -9.57 -25.72
C ARG A 131 -2.25 -9.29 -24.23
N ARG A 132 -1.50 -10.03 -23.43
CA ARG A 132 -1.46 -9.86 -21.97
C ARG A 132 -0.28 -8.99 -21.57
N PHE A 133 -0.59 -7.90 -20.87
CA PHE A 133 0.36 -7.02 -20.22
C PHE A 133 0.25 -7.21 -18.71
N ILE A 134 1.38 -7.52 -18.06
CA ILE A 134 1.45 -7.66 -16.60
C ILE A 134 2.34 -6.55 -16.10
N VAL A 135 1.79 -5.70 -15.24
CA VAL A 135 2.51 -4.59 -14.64
C VAL A 135 2.86 -5.00 -13.21
N ALA A 136 4.14 -5.26 -12.94
CA ALA A 136 4.58 -5.88 -11.69
C ALA A 136 5.63 -5.06 -10.94
N THR A 137 5.65 -5.21 -9.61
CA THR A 137 6.83 -4.86 -8.79
C THR A 137 7.85 -6.01 -8.81
N ASN A 138 8.93 -5.90 -8.03
CA ASN A 138 9.94 -6.96 -7.84
C ASN A 138 9.37 -8.31 -7.33
N ILE A 139 8.06 -8.41 -7.07
CA ILE A 139 7.37 -9.69 -6.86
C ILE A 139 7.54 -10.65 -8.05
N ALA A 140 7.62 -10.12 -9.28
CA ALA A 140 7.83 -10.93 -10.49
C ALA A 140 9.28 -11.41 -10.66
N GLU A 141 10.24 -10.78 -9.98
CA GLU A 141 11.67 -11.08 -10.12
C GLU A 141 12.07 -12.36 -9.36
N THR A 142 11.52 -12.56 -8.17
CA THR A 142 12.09 -13.51 -7.20
C THR A 142 11.22 -14.73 -6.91
N SER A 143 9.90 -14.64 -7.12
CA SER A 143 8.97 -15.59 -6.49
C SER A 143 7.87 -16.13 -7.42
N LEU A 144 7.85 -15.75 -8.70
CA LEU A 144 6.75 -16.07 -9.59
C LEU A 144 7.20 -16.37 -11.03
N THR A 145 6.81 -17.53 -11.55
CA THR A 145 6.98 -17.85 -12.98
C THR A 145 5.63 -17.71 -13.67
N VAL A 146 5.51 -16.72 -14.55
CA VAL A 146 4.31 -16.55 -15.37
C VAL A 146 4.56 -17.18 -16.74
N ASP A 147 3.76 -18.18 -17.07
CA ASP A 147 3.90 -18.88 -18.34
C ASP A 147 3.53 -17.99 -19.54
N GLY A 148 4.20 -18.21 -20.68
CA GLY A 148 3.98 -17.47 -21.92
C GLY A 148 4.51 -16.03 -21.96
N VAL A 149 5.34 -15.61 -21.00
CA VAL A 149 6.05 -14.32 -21.06
C VAL A 149 7.20 -14.43 -22.06
N VAL A 150 7.12 -13.67 -23.15
CA VAL A 150 8.16 -13.63 -24.21
C VAL A 150 9.02 -12.38 -24.12
N TYR A 151 8.48 -11.29 -23.56
CA TYR A 151 9.17 -10.01 -23.43
C TYR A 151 9.08 -9.51 -21.99
N VAL A 152 10.19 -8.95 -21.51
CA VAL A 152 10.26 -8.24 -20.23
C VAL A 152 10.76 -6.83 -20.51
N ILE A 153 10.04 -5.83 -20.00
CA ILE A 153 10.44 -4.43 -20.04
C ILE A 153 10.78 -4.03 -18.61
N ASP A 154 12.06 -3.87 -18.32
CA ASP A 154 12.55 -3.40 -17.03
C ASP A 154 12.84 -1.91 -17.11
N SER A 155 12.30 -1.14 -16.16
CA SER A 155 12.56 0.30 -16.05
C SER A 155 13.98 0.61 -15.57
N GLY A 156 14.66 -0.35 -14.94
CA GLY A 156 15.97 -0.17 -14.35
C GLY A 156 15.95 0.56 -13.01
N TYR A 157 14.80 0.71 -12.37
CA TYR A 157 14.63 1.39 -11.07
C TYR A 157 13.95 0.50 -10.03
N VAL A 158 14.35 0.65 -8.77
CA VAL A 158 13.78 -0.07 -7.63
C VAL A 158 13.55 0.87 -6.45
N LYS A 159 12.49 0.63 -5.68
CA LYS A 159 12.28 1.28 -4.38
C LYS A 159 13.11 0.55 -3.31
N GLN A 160 14.23 1.14 -2.91
CA GLN A 160 15.14 0.56 -1.92
C GLN A 160 15.04 1.30 -0.58
N ARG A 161 15.12 0.55 0.52
CA ARG A 161 15.20 1.14 1.86
C ARG A 161 16.59 1.74 2.05
N GLN A 162 16.67 3.05 2.28
CA GLN A 162 17.90 3.72 2.68
C GLN A 162 17.85 4.08 4.15
N TYR A 163 18.98 3.94 4.84
CA TYR A 163 19.12 4.35 6.23
C TYR A 163 19.87 5.68 6.29
N ASN A 164 19.26 6.67 6.93
CA ASN A 164 19.91 7.94 7.21
C ASN A 164 20.44 7.93 8.65
N PRO A 165 21.76 7.85 8.87
CA PRO A 165 22.35 7.77 10.20
C PRO A 165 22.20 9.08 11.00
N ALA A 166 22.08 10.23 10.34
CA ALA A 166 21.92 11.52 11.01
C ALA A 166 20.52 11.68 11.62
N THR A 167 19.49 11.12 10.98
CA THR A 167 18.11 11.18 11.48
C THR A 167 17.70 9.92 12.22
N GLY A 168 18.47 8.82 12.12
CA GLY A 168 18.14 7.53 12.69
C GLY A 168 16.94 6.85 12.01
N MET A 169 16.53 7.33 10.83
CA MET A 169 15.31 6.88 10.15
C MET A 169 15.62 6.11 8.86
N TYR A 170 14.66 5.28 8.45
CA TYR A 170 14.66 4.64 7.14
C TYR A 170 13.74 5.40 6.19
N SER A 171 14.22 5.71 4.99
CA SER A 171 13.44 6.18 3.85
C SER A 171 13.28 5.07 2.81
N LEU A 172 12.33 5.25 1.90
CA LEU A 172 12.15 4.39 0.74
C LEU A 172 12.39 5.24 -0.51
N ASP A 173 13.54 5.08 -1.14
CA ASP A 173 13.98 5.91 -2.26
C ASP A 173 13.98 5.12 -3.56
N VAL A 174 13.61 5.78 -4.67
CA VAL A 174 13.71 5.19 -6.01
C VAL A 174 15.17 5.33 -6.46
N VAL A 175 15.84 4.20 -6.64
CA VAL A 175 17.25 4.13 -7.06
C VAL A 175 17.38 3.31 -8.33
N GLN A 176 18.43 3.58 -9.11
CA GLN A 176 18.73 2.78 -10.29
C GLN A 176 19.31 1.42 -9.87
N ILE A 177 18.87 0.36 -10.52
CA ILE A 177 19.43 -0.99 -10.34
C ILE A 177 20.87 -0.95 -10.88
N SER A 178 21.86 -1.28 -10.04
CA SER A 178 23.26 -1.35 -10.49
C SER A 178 23.44 -2.46 -11.54
N LYS A 179 24.28 -2.19 -12.54
CA LYS A 179 24.71 -3.19 -13.53
C LYS A 179 25.62 -4.24 -12.93
#